data_AF-A0A2N7YW32-F1
#
_entry.id   AF-A0A2N7YW32-F1
#
_cell.length_a   1.000
_cell.length_b   1.000
_cell.length_c   1.000
_cell.angle_alpha   90.00
_cell.angle_beta   90.00
_cell.angle_gamma   90.00
#
_symmetry.space_group_name_H-M   'P 1'
#
loop_
_entity.id
_entity.type
_entity.pdbx_description
1 polymer ?
#
loop_
_entity_poly.entity_id
_entity_poly.type
_entity_poly.pdbx_seq_one_letter_code
_entity_poly.pdbx_strand_id
1 'polypeptide(L)'
;STQSSRSQYQYTLTGTDAALVSEWARKLVDEMRREPLFRDVSSEAQEGGLRAQLEVDRTRAGQLGVSLQAITDTLNDAFAQRQISTIYGQANQY
;
A
#
# COMPACT_ATOMS: atom_id res chain seq x y z
N SER A 1 21.53 -2.02 -5.92
CA SER A 1 20.28 -2.72 -6.26
C SER A 1 19.75 -2.09 -7.53
N THR A 2 19.76 -2.82 -8.65
CA THR A 2 19.42 -2.28 -9.96
C THR A 2 17.93 -2.40 -10.18
N GLN A 3 17.16 -1.38 -9.79
CA GLN A 3 15.77 -1.29 -10.26
C GLN A 3 15.79 -0.54 -11.59
N SER A 4 16.11 -1.27 -12.65
CA SER A 4 15.86 -0.80 -14.01
C SER A 4 14.36 -0.57 -14.12
N SER A 5 13.92 0.68 -14.21
CA SER A 5 12.66 0.94 -14.91
C SER A 5 12.80 0.29 -16.29
N ARG A 6 11.95 -0.68 -16.61
CA ARG A 6 12.06 -1.53 -17.81
C ARG A 6 11.25 -1.00 -19.01
N SER A 7 10.72 0.23 -18.93
CA SER A 7 9.96 0.85 -20.01
C SER A 7 10.71 2.04 -20.63
N GLN A 8 10.75 2.08 -21.96
CA GLN A 8 11.32 3.21 -22.72
C GLN A 8 10.48 4.49 -22.61
N TYR A 9 9.20 4.35 -22.26
CA TYR A 9 8.25 5.47 -22.17
C TYR A 9 7.42 5.38 -20.88
N GLN A 10 7.25 6.50 -20.19
CA GLN A 10 6.44 6.60 -18.98
C GLN A 10 5.34 7.64 -19.16
N TYR A 11 4.13 7.29 -18.72
CA TYR A 11 2.98 8.19 -18.71
C TYR A 11 2.42 8.29 -17.30
N THR A 12 2.07 9.51 -16.88
CA THR A 12 1.51 9.79 -15.55
C THR A 12 0.13 10.41 -15.72
N LEU A 13 -0.89 9.74 -15.19
CA LEU A 13 -2.25 10.26 -15.12
C LEU A 13 -2.50 10.89 -13.73
N THR A 14 -2.94 12.14 -13.71
CA THR A 14 -3.26 12.87 -12.47
C THR A 14 -4.68 13.44 -12.52
N GLY A 15 -5.29 13.57 -11.36
CA GLY A 15 -6.64 14.09 -11.20
C GLY A 15 -6.98 14.28 -9.72
N THR A 16 -8.06 14.99 -9.44
CA THR A 16 -8.51 15.29 -8.06
C THR A 16 -9.36 14.18 -7.45
N ASP A 17 -9.91 13.28 -8.27
CA ASP A 17 -10.71 12.13 -7.85
C ASP A 17 -9.90 10.83 -8.05
N ALA A 18 -9.55 10.17 -6.95
CA ALA A 18 -8.76 8.95 -6.97
C ALA A 18 -9.47 7.78 -7.66
N ALA A 19 -10.80 7.67 -7.53
CA ALA A 19 -11.57 6.60 -8.17
C ALA A 19 -11.60 6.80 -9.70
N LEU A 20 -11.79 8.04 -10.14
CA LEU A 20 -11.76 8.39 -11.55
C LEU A 20 -10.37 8.18 -12.16
N VAL A 21 -9.31 8.60 -11.46
CA VAL A 21 -7.92 8.37 -11.90
C VAL A 21 -7.63 6.88 -12.03
N SER A 22 -8.05 6.05 -11.06
CA SER A 22 -7.91 4.59 -11.12
C SER A 22 -8.65 3.99 -12.31
N GLU A 23 -9.90 4.39 -12.54
CA GLU A 23 -10.71 3.91 -13.67
C GLU A 23 -10.04 4.20 -15.02
N TRP A 24 -9.61 5.45 -15.24
CA TRP A 24 -8.99 5.85 -16.49
C TRP A 24 -7.58 5.29 -16.66
N ALA A 25 -6.83 5.09 -15.57
CA ALA A 25 -5.55 4.40 -15.63
C ALA A 25 -5.72 2.94 -16.12
N ARG A 26 -6.73 2.21 -15.61
CA ARG A 26 -7.04 0.86 -16.10
C ARG A 26 -7.42 0.85 -17.57
N LYS A 27 -8.34 1.73 -17.99
CA LYS A 27 -8.76 1.85 -19.40
C LYS A 27 -7.58 2.13 -20.34
N LEU A 28 -6.69 3.06 -19.95
CA LEU A 28 -5.52 3.41 -20.74
C LEU A 28 -4.57 2.22 -20.91
N VAL A 29 -4.28 1.50 -19.83
CA VAL A 29 -3.42 0.31 -19.86
C VAL A 29 -4.02 -0.79 -20.74
N ASP A 30 -5.34 -1.01 -20.65
CA ASP A 30 -6.04 -2.01 -21.44
C ASP A 30 -5.98 -1.70 -22.94
N GLU A 31 -6.17 -0.44 -23.34
CA GLU A 31 -6.04 -0.04 -24.74
C GLU A 31 -4.58 -0.10 -25.23
N MET A 32 -3.61 0.32 -24.41
CA MET A 32 -2.18 0.20 -24.74
C MET A 32 -1.76 -1.26 -24.94
N ARG A 33 -2.31 -2.19 -24.17
CA ARG A 33 -2.05 -3.64 -24.34
C ARG A 33 -2.64 -4.23 -25.62
N ARG A 34 -3.68 -3.61 -26.19
CA ARG A 34 -4.32 -4.08 -27.43
C ARG A 34 -3.54 -3.71 -28.68
N GLU A 35 -2.75 -2.66 -28.62
CA GLU A 35 -1.96 -2.18 -29.75
C GLU A 35 -0.58 -2.86 -29.80
N PRO A 36 -0.29 -3.68 -30.83
CA PRO A 36 0.96 -4.46 -30.92
C PRO A 36 2.25 -3.63 -30.93
N LEU A 37 2.16 -2.33 -31.24
CA LEU A 37 3.30 -1.41 -31.17
C LEU A 37 3.82 -1.23 -29.73
N PHE A 38 2.97 -1.38 -28.71
CA PHE A 38 3.38 -1.27 -27.32
C PHE A 38 3.74 -2.66 -26.76
N ARG A 39 5.00 -2.81 -26.33
CA ARG A 39 5.48 -4.03 -25.68
C ARG A 39 5.65 -3.81 -24.19
N ASP A 40 5.44 -4.86 -23.41
CA ASP A 40 5.70 -4.89 -21.96
C ASP A 40 4.98 -3.80 -21.15
N VAL A 41 3.72 -3.49 -21.51
CA VAL A 41 2.90 -2.48 -20.81
C VAL A 41 2.62 -2.91 -19.36
N SER A 42 3.25 -2.21 -18.42
CA SER A 42 3.06 -2.36 -16.97
C SER A 42 2.34 -1.15 -16.35
N SER A 43 1.69 -1.37 -15.21
CA SER A 43 1.06 -0.31 -14.42
C SER A 43 1.54 -0.43 -12.98
N GLU A 44 1.93 0.70 -12.39
CA GLU A 44 2.33 0.80 -10.98
C GLU A 44 1.16 1.20 -10.07
N ALA A 45 -0.07 1.22 -10.59
CA ALA A 45 -1.25 1.49 -9.79
C ALA A 45 -1.42 0.42 -8.70
N GLN A 46 -1.14 0.78 -7.44
CA GLN A 46 -1.45 -0.04 -6.28
C GLN A 46 -2.95 0.04 -5.96
N GLU A 47 -3.74 -0.72 -6.71
CA GLU A 47 -5.13 -0.97 -6.36
C GLU A 47 -5.22 -2.12 -5.35
N GLY A 48 -6.09 -1.99 -4.35
CA GLY A 48 -6.48 -3.13 -3.51
C GLY A 48 -5.46 -3.59 -2.46
N GLY A 49 -4.54 -2.74 -2.01
CA GLY A 49 -3.79 -3.01 -0.78
C GLY A 49 -4.75 -3.34 0.37
N LEU A 50 -4.49 -4.44 1.10
CA LEU A 50 -5.31 -4.86 2.24
C LEU A 50 -5.40 -3.71 3.25
N ARG A 51 -6.61 -3.20 3.47
CA ARG A 51 -6.90 -2.17 4.47
C ARG A 51 -7.94 -2.70 5.44
N ALA A 52 -7.68 -2.57 6.73
CA ALA A 52 -8.68 -2.75 7.76
C ALA A 52 -9.30 -1.38 8.08
N GLN A 53 -10.62 -1.29 8.09
CA GLN A 53 -11.34 -0.09 8.53
C GLN A 53 -11.79 -0.28 9.98
N LEU A 54 -11.49 0.69 10.84
CA LEU A 54 -11.97 0.72 12.22
C LEU A 54 -12.97 1.87 12.37
N GLU A 55 -14.18 1.52 12.79
CA GLU A 55 -15.20 2.47 13.20
C GLU A 55 -15.34 2.43 14.72
N VAL A 56 -15.19 3.59 15.38
CA VAL A 56 -15.26 3.70 16.84
C VAL A 56 -16.50 4.48 17.25
N ASP A 57 -17.40 3.85 18.00
CA ASP A 57 -18.47 4.56 18.72
C ASP A 57 -17.86 5.34 19.88
N ARG A 58 -17.61 6.63 19.64
CA ARG A 58 -16.98 7.52 20.62
C ARG A 58 -17.85 7.73 21.86
N THR A 59 -19.17 7.71 21.70
CA THR A 59 -20.10 7.91 22.82
C THR A 59 -20.04 6.73 23.76
N ARG A 60 -20.12 5.51 23.21
CA ARG A 60 -20.03 4.29 24.01
C ARG A 60 -18.65 4.09 24.62
N ALA A 61 -17.58 4.44 23.90
CA ALA A 61 -16.22 4.43 24.45
C ALA A 61 -16.09 5.38 25.65
N GLY A 62 -16.62 6.60 25.54
CA GLY A 62 -16.63 7.57 26.64
C GLY A 62 -17.42 7.10 27.87
N GLN A 63 -18.58 6.47 27.67
CA GLN A 63 -19.37 5.87 28.75
C GLN A 63 -18.62 4.75 29.49
N LEU A 64 -17.74 4.03 28.79
CA LEU A 64 -16.92 2.95 29.35
C LEU A 64 -15.56 3.46 29.88
N GLY A 65 -15.29 4.76 29.84
CA GLY A 65 -14.00 5.33 30.26
C GLY A 65 -12.83 5.00 29.33
N VAL A 66 -13.12 4.54 28.10
CA VAL A 66 -12.09 4.18 27.11
C VAL A 66 -11.78 5.40 26.25
N SER A 67 -10.52 5.84 26.29
CA SER A 67 -10.06 6.95 25.45
C SER A 67 -9.69 6.48 24.04
N LEU A 68 -9.79 7.38 23.06
CA LEU A 68 -9.30 7.13 21.69
C LEU A 68 -7.79 6.83 21.67
N GLN A 69 -7.04 7.42 22.59
CA GLN A 69 -5.61 7.16 22.76
C GLN A 69 -5.37 5.70 23.14
N ALA A 70 -6.10 5.18 24.15
CA ALA A 70 -5.97 3.79 24.57
C ALA A 70 -6.32 2.79 23.45
N ILE A 71 -7.33 3.10 22.63
CA ILE A 71 -7.68 2.30 21.44
C ILE A 71 -6.51 2.30 20.44
N THR A 72 -5.92 3.47 20.19
CA THR A 72 -4.80 3.63 19.26
C THR A 72 -3.56 2.88 19.75
N ASP A 73 -3.21 3.03 21.02
CA ASP A 73 -2.07 2.36 21.64
C ASP A 73 -2.23 0.84 21.60
N THR A 74 -3.42 0.33 21.91
CA THR A 74 -3.72 -1.12 21.86
C THR A 74 -3.56 -1.68 20.44
N LEU A 75 -4.06 -0.98 19.43
CA LEU A 75 -3.93 -1.40 18.03
C LEU A 75 -2.47 -1.34 17.57
N ASN A 76 -1.75 -0.30 17.95
CA ASN A 76 -0.32 -0.21 17.67
C ASN A 76 0.43 -1.37 18.35
N ASP A 77 0.18 -1.67 19.61
CA ASP A 77 0.82 -2.80 20.29
C ASP A 77 0.50 -4.16 19.66
N ALA A 78 -0.74 -4.35 19.20
CA ALA A 78 -1.19 -5.61 18.61
C ALA A 78 -0.69 -5.83 17.17
N PHE A 79 -0.52 -4.78 16.38
CA PHE A 79 -0.22 -4.86 14.95
C PHE A 79 1.14 -4.27 14.54
N ALA A 80 1.84 -3.56 15.42
CA ALA A 80 3.20 -3.14 15.15
C ALA A 80 4.10 -4.39 15.01
N GLN A 81 4.84 -4.47 13.91
CA GLN A 81 5.90 -5.46 13.75
C GLN A 81 6.97 -5.20 14.81
N ARG A 82 6.95 -5.95 15.92
CA ARG A 82 8.09 -6.00 16.83
C ARG A 82 9.17 -6.83 16.16
N GLN A 83 10.25 -6.19 15.71
CA GLN A 83 11.45 -6.90 15.29
C GLN A 83 12.06 -7.58 16.52
N ILE A 84 11.75 -8.88 16.70
CA ILE A 84 12.38 -9.69 17.74
C ILE A 84 13.85 -9.86 17.32
N SER A 85 14.76 -9.33 18.13
CA SER A 85 16.21 -9.17 17.94
C SER A 85 16.88 -10.07 16.89
N THR A 86 17.72 -9.48 16.03
CA THR A 86 18.68 -10.23 15.22
C THR A 86 19.59 -11.06 16.13
N ILE A 87 19.42 -12.38 16.10
CA ILE A 87 20.36 -13.31 16.73
C ILE A 87 21.65 -13.28 15.89
N TYR A 88 22.69 -12.65 16.40
CA TYR A 88 24.05 -12.84 15.88
C TYR A 88 24.53 -14.23 16.31
N GLY A 89 24.26 -15.25 15.49
CA GLY A 89 25.04 -16.49 15.53
C GLY A 89 26.46 -16.18 15.08
N GLN A 90 27.48 -16.68 15.78
CA GLN A 90 28.89 -16.39 15.47
C GLN A 90 29.17 -16.56 13.97
N ALA A 91 29.83 -15.56 13.42
CA ALA A 91 30.23 -15.48 12.02
C ALA A 91 30.97 -16.76 11.60
N ASN A 92 30.37 -17.56 10.73
CA ASN A 92 31.15 -18.51 9.93
C ASN A 92 31.85 -17.72 8.84
N GLN A 93 33.09 -17.31 9.14
CA GLN A 93 34.09 -16.96 8.15
C GLN A 93 34.54 -18.25 7.45
N TYR A 94 34.33 -18.31 6.14
CA TYR A 94 35.14 -19.09 5.20
C TYR A 94 35.31 -18.28 3.93
#